data_AF-A0AAE8IVM3-F1
#
_entry.id   AF-A0AAE8IVM3-F1
#
_cell.length_a   1.000
_cell.length_b   1.000
_cell.length_c   1.000
_cell.angle_alpha   90.00
_cell.angle_beta   90.00
_cell.angle_gamma   90.00
#
_symmetry.space_group_name_H-M   'P 1'
#
loop_
_entity.id
_entity.type
_entity.pdbx_description
1 polymer ?
#
loop_
_entity_poly.entity_id
_entity_poly.type
_entity_poly.pdbx_seq_one_letter_code
_entity_poly.pdbx_strand_id
1 'polypeptide(L)'
;MIAFNGSYMAFEPRTEPYQRADDVGYAVCEFMWFKGRPFYPVSALAHAKVAHARLSACDDEDEDNLDIIFRMPFAAGGHFFEIVLRSNEGTAYGGWLWGEELEILNEVVNGYRVLAGKFEDRLIRFEYSKRSHRYRTAEPLPVEKSVFLIQREVKPYAGRHDLPGSPAR
;
A
#
# COMPACT_ATOMS: atom_id res chain seq x y z
N MET A 1 13.62 6.75 -7.27
CA MET A 1 13.37 5.70 -6.25
C MET A 1 12.79 6.30 -4.96
N ILE A 2 11.76 5.67 -4.38
CA ILE A 2 11.10 6.12 -3.14
C ILE A 2 11.65 5.39 -1.90
N ALA A 3 11.96 6.12 -0.83
CA ALA A 3 12.39 5.54 0.45
C ALA A 3 11.20 5.33 1.41
N PHE A 4 11.00 4.09 1.88
CA PHE A 4 9.93 3.71 2.79
C PHE A 4 10.44 3.62 4.23
N ASN A 5 10.53 4.77 4.89
CA ASN A 5 11.23 4.90 6.17
C ASN A 5 10.30 4.85 7.40
N GLY A 6 8.99 5.05 7.23
CA GLY A 6 8.03 5.02 8.34
C GLY A 6 7.28 3.70 8.47
N SER A 7 6.70 3.43 9.63
CA SER A 7 5.66 2.42 9.83
C SER A 7 4.35 3.08 10.19
N TYR A 8 3.28 2.79 9.45
CA TYR A 8 1.98 3.43 9.64
C TYR A 8 1.42 3.25 11.06
N MET A 9 1.54 2.02 11.58
CA MET A 9 1.04 1.66 12.92
C MET A 9 2.01 1.97 14.05
N ALA A 10 3.28 2.28 13.75
CA ALA A 10 4.22 2.70 14.79
C ALA A 10 3.97 4.18 15.11
N PHE A 11 3.68 4.53 16.35
CA PHE A 11 3.61 5.92 16.81
C PHE A 11 5.01 6.52 16.83
N GLU A 12 5.56 6.77 15.64
CA GLU A 12 6.86 7.39 15.49
C GLU A 12 6.79 8.82 16.05
N PRO A 13 7.85 9.29 16.73
CA PRO A 13 7.87 10.61 17.38
C PRO A 13 7.61 11.81 16.45
N ARG A 14 7.59 11.59 15.12
CA ARG A 14 7.40 12.60 14.07
C ARG A 14 6.24 12.24 13.12
N THR A 15 5.17 11.66 13.66
CA THR A 15 3.96 11.45 12.86
C THR A 15 3.19 12.77 12.79
N GLU A 16 3.04 13.33 11.59
CA GLU A 16 2.24 14.53 11.40
C GLU A 16 0.73 14.19 11.50
N PRO A 17 -0.11 15.08 12.05
CA PRO A 17 -1.54 14.79 12.28
C PRO A 17 -2.29 14.31 11.04
N TYR A 18 -1.93 14.84 9.86
CA TYR A 18 -2.56 14.50 8.59
C TYR A 18 -2.34 13.04 8.17
N GLN A 19 -1.27 12.41 8.64
CA GLN A 19 -0.89 11.04 8.23
C GLN A 19 -1.86 10.00 8.79
N ARG A 20 -2.69 10.38 9.77
CA ARG A 20 -3.63 9.50 10.49
C ARG A 20 -5.03 10.10 10.62
N ALA A 21 -5.38 11.03 9.75
CA ALA A 21 -6.73 11.55 9.70
C ALA A 21 -7.74 10.43 9.38
N ASP A 22 -8.99 10.56 9.84
CA ASP A 22 -10.02 9.52 9.71
C ASP A 22 -10.29 9.15 8.23
N ASP A 23 -10.15 10.11 7.32
CA ASP A 23 -10.29 9.94 5.88
C ASP A 23 -9.17 9.07 5.27
N VAL A 24 -7.94 9.16 5.77
CA VAL A 24 -6.88 8.19 5.51
C VAL A 24 -7.29 6.82 6.02
N GLY A 25 -7.89 6.75 7.21
CA GLY A 25 -8.42 5.51 7.78
C GLY A 25 -9.48 4.84 6.88
N TYR A 26 -10.34 5.60 6.23
CA TYR A 26 -11.32 5.08 5.26
C TYR A 26 -10.64 4.55 3.98
N ALA A 27 -9.64 5.26 3.43
CA ALA A 27 -8.88 4.77 2.29
C ALA A 27 -8.08 3.49 2.63
N VAL A 28 -7.54 3.41 3.85
CA VAL A 28 -6.91 2.19 4.38
C VAL A 28 -7.91 1.04 4.46
N CYS A 29 -9.09 1.28 5.03
CA CYS A 29 -10.15 0.27 5.06
C CYS A 29 -10.50 -0.24 3.66
N GLU A 30 -10.50 0.64 2.65
CA GLU A 30 -10.77 0.22 1.27
C GLU A 30 -9.71 -0.75 0.72
N PHE A 31 -8.41 -0.45 0.86
CA PHE A 31 -7.36 -1.31 0.30
C PHE A 31 -7.11 -2.60 1.08
N MET A 32 -7.51 -2.62 2.35
CA MET A 32 -7.53 -3.83 3.19
C MET A 32 -8.52 -4.87 2.67
N TRP A 33 -9.48 -4.45 1.85
CA TRP A 33 -10.43 -5.31 1.16
C TRP A 33 -10.10 -5.41 -0.34
N PHE A 34 -10.49 -6.52 -0.96
CA PHE A 34 -10.39 -6.70 -2.40
C PHE A 34 -11.57 -7.52 -2.91
N LYS A 35 -12.30 -6.96 -3.90
CA LYS A 35 -13.51 -7.58 -4.48
C LYS A 35 -14.53 -8.05 -3.42
N GLY A 36 -14.78 -7.19 -2.41
CA GLY A 36 -15.76 -7.45 -1.36
C GLY A 36 -15.35 -8.49 -0.32
N ARG A 37 -14.07 -8.86 -0.26
CA ARG A 37 -13.53 -9.77 0.77
C ARG A 37 -12.31 -9.15 1.46
N PRO A 38 -12.08 -9.45 2.75
CA PRO A 38 -10.82 -9.10 3.40
C PRO A 38 -9.65 -9.68 2.61
N PHE A 39 -8.67 -8.84 2.31
CA PHE A 39 -7.49 -9.22 1.54
C PHE A 39 -6.25 -9.25 2.43
N TYR A 40 -5.99 -8.14 3.13
CA TYR A 40 -4.89 -8.06 4.07
C TYR A 40 -5.34 -8.44 5.48
N PRO A 41 -4.60 -9.28 6.22
CA PRO A 41 -4.75 -9.34 7.66
C PRO A 41 -4.25 -8.01 8.27
N VAL A 42 -4.79 -7.64 9.44
CA VAL A 42 -4.36 -6.42 10.17
C VAL A 42 -2.84 -6.43 10.44
N SER A 43 -2.25 -7.60 10.65
CA SER A 43 -0.79 -7.74 10.80
C SER A 43 -0.02 -7.25 9.57
N ALA A 44 -0.55 -7.39 8.36
CA ALA A 44 0.11 -6.86 7.16
C ALA A 44 0.19 -5.34 7.19
N LEU A 45 -0.86 -4.66 7.68
CA LEU A 45 -0.84 -3.21 7.88
C LEU A 45 0.13 -2.80 8.99
N ALA A 46 0.25 -3.59 10.06
CA ALA A 46 1.23 -3.33 11.12
C ALA A 46 2.69 -3.44 10.66
N HIS A 47 2.95 -4.26 9.63
CA HIS A 47 4.27 -4.42 9.03
C HIS A 47 4.49 -3.57 7.77
N ALA A 48 3.44 -2.88 7.29
CA ALA A 48 3.55 -2.01 6.13
C ALA A 48 4.49 -0.85 6.42
N LYS A 49 5.30 -0.51 5.41
CA LYS A 49 6.16 0.67 5.45
C LYS A 49 5.54 1.78 4.64
N VAL A 50 5.66 3.01 5.09
CA VAL A 50 5.07 4.17 4.42
C VAL A 50 6.12 5.10 3.88
N ALA A 51 5.80 5.68 2.74
CA ALA A 51 6.47 6.83 2.16
C ALA A 51 5.45 7.92 1.90
N HIS A 52 5.87 9.17 2.08
CA HIS A 52 5.08 10.34 1.72
C HIS A 52 5.64 10.90 0.44
N ALA A 53 4.77 11.18 -0.52
CA ALA A 53 5.16 11.66 -1.82
C ALA A 53 4.15 12.66 -2.33
N ARG A 54 4.62 13.60 -3.14
CA ARG A 54 3.73 14.45 -3.92
C ARG A 54 3.46 13.74 -5.24
N LEU A 55 2.24 13.30 -5.47
CA LEU A 55 1.83 12.70 -6.73
C LEU A 55 1.01 13.69 -7.55
N SER A 56 0.19 14.54 -6.92
CA SER A 56 -0.44 15.67 -7.62
C SER A 56 0.60 16.60 -8.24
N ALA A 57 0.34 17.06 -9.47
CA ALA A 57 1.12 18.09 -10.16
C ALA A 57 0.54 19.51 -9.95
N CYS A 58 -0.59 19.64 -9.25
CA CYS A 58 -1.26 20.91 -9.04
C CYS A 58 -0.87 21.60 -7.72
N ASP A 59 -0.36 20.86 -6.74
CA ASP A 59 -0.22 21.31 -5.35
C ASP A 59 1.25 21.33 -4.89
N ASP A 60 2.10 22.08 -5.59
CA ASP A 60 3.54 22.08 -5.36
C ASP A 60 4.01 22.83 -4.09
N GLU A 61 3.11 23.45 -3.33
CA GLU A 61 3.46 24.16 -2.07
C GLU A 61 2.79 23.59 -0.82
N ASP A 62 1.87 22.62 -0.98
CA ASP A 62 1.13 22.06 0.15
C ASP A 62 1.87 20.84 0.72
N GLU A 63 2.58 21.04 1.83
CA GLU A 63 3.27 19.97 2.57
C GLU A 63 2.30 19.19 3.49
N ASP A 64 1.14 19.76 3.81
CA ASP A 64 0.14 19.15 4.69
C ASP A 64 -0.71 18.11 3.95
N ASN A 65 -0.70 18.12 2.61
CA ASN A 65 -1.46 17.22 1.75
C ASN A 65 -0.64 16.20 0.96
N LEU A 66 0.53 15.78 1.48
CA LEU A 66 1.29 14.71 0.84
C LEU A 66 0.48 13.39 0.75
N ASP A 67 0.56 12.75 -0.41
CA ASP A 67 0.01 11.42 -0.66
C ASP A 67 0.82 10.37 0.14
N ILE A 68 0.15 9.27 0.51
CA ILE A 68 0.74 8.21 1.31
C ILE A 68 0.83 6.96 0.47
N ILE A 69 2.03 6.38 0.37
CA ILE A 69 2.27 5.13 -0.32
C ILE A 69 2.65 4.09 0.71
N PHE A 70 1.87 3.02 0.79
CA PHE A 70 2.12 1.89 1.65
C PHE A 70 2.83 0.80 0.85
N ARG A 71 4.06 0.47 1.23
CA ARG A 71 4.72 -0.76 0.84
C ARG A 71 4.27 -1.88 1.78
N MET A 72 3.41 -2.75 1.26
CA MET A 72 2.93 -3.92 2.00
C MET A 72 4.04 -4.97 2.11
N PRO A 73 3.91 -5.96 3.02
CA PRO A 73 4.88 -7.04 3.15
C PRO A 73 5.18 -7.73 1.81
N PHE A 74 6.42 -8.18 1.66
CA PHE A 74 6.89 -8.86 0.45
C PHE A 74 6.04 -10.11 0.20
N ALA A 75 5.57 -10.29 -1.04
CA ALA A 75 4.76 -11.41 -1.46
C ALA A 75 4.99 -11.70 -2.95
N ALA A 76 5.16 -12.97 -3.29
CA ALA A 76 5.30 -13.44 -4.68
C ALA A 76 6.40 -12.73 -5.49
N GLY A 77 7.57 -12.46 -4.90
CA GLY A 77 8.71 -11.88 -5.60
C GLY A 77 8.75 -10.34 -5.62
N GLY A 78 7.79 -9.67 -5.00
CA GLY A 78 7.78 -8.21 -4.91
C GLY A 78 6.89 -7.69 -3.78
N HIS A 79 6.49 -6.43 -3.89
CA HIS A 79 5.57 -5.78 -2.98
C HIS A 79 4.32 -5.32 -3.72
N PHE A 80 3.19 -5.35 -3.01
CA PHE A 80 2.07 -4.51 -3.38
C PHE A 80 2.29 -3.12 -2.77
N PHE A 81 2.20 -2.10 -3.60
CA PHE A 81 2.19 -0.71 -3.15
C PHE A 81 0.75 -0.21 -3.18
N GLU A 82 0.21 0.24 -2.05
CA GLU A 82 -1.13 0.81 -1.94
C GLU A 82 -1.03 2.33 -1.84
N ILE A 83 -1.77 3.06 -2.68
CA ILE A 83 -1.70 4.52 -2.75
C ILE A 83 -2.93 5.12 -2.08
N VAL A 84 -2.71 6.06 -1.18
CA VAL A 84 -3.73 6.96 -0.64
C VAL A 84 -3.44 8.36 -1.17
N LEU A 85 -4.36 8.86 -2.00
CA LEU A 85 -4.29 10.20 -2.59
C LEU A 85 -4.90 11.21 -1.65
N ARG A 86 -4.24 12.36 -1.50
CA ARG A 86 -4.67 13.43 -0.60
C ARG A 86 -4.71 14.77 -1.30
N SER A 87 -5.73 15.55 -0.98
CA SER A 87 -5.85 16.96 -1.39
C SER A 87 -6.71 17.71 -0.38
N ASN A 88 -6.79 19.04 -0.55
CA ASN A 88 -7.71 19.89 0.20
C ASN A 88 -9.20 19.54 0.01
N GLU A 89 -9.53 18.80 -1.05
CA GLU A 89 -10.89 18.35 -1.34
C GLU A 89 -11.22 17.00 -0.67
N GLY A 90 -10.21 16.28 -0.18
CA GLY A 90 -10.37 15.05 0.60
C GLY A 90 -9.32 13.98 0.29
N THR A 91 -9.53 12.80 0.89
CA THR A 91 -8.67 11.64 0.76
C THR A 91 -9.37 10.51 -0.01
N ALA A 92 -8.65 9.83 -0.90
CA ALA A 92 -9.17 8.73 -1.70
C ALA A 92 -8.15 7.60 -1.88
N TYR A 93 -8.63 6.37 -2.05
CA TYR A 93 -7.75 5.27 -2.44
C TYR A 93 -7.37 5.36 -3.92
N GLY A 94 -6.08 5.57 -4.16
CA GLY A 94 -5.47 5.74 -5.49
C GLY A 94 -5.21 4.43 -6.23
N GLY A 95 -5.54 3.27 -5.66
CA GLY A 95 -5.26 1.97 -6.26
C GLY A 95 -3.93 1.37 -5.82
N TRP A 96 -3.52 0.32 -6.51
CA TRP A 96 -2.34 -0.47 -6.17
C TRP A 96 -1.41 -0.68 -7.37
N LEU A 97 -0.16 -0.97 -7.05
CA LEU A 97 0.93 -1.28 -7.99
C LEU A 97 1.67 -2.50 -7.48
N TRP A 98 2.46 -3.11 -8.34
CA TRP A 98 3.31 -4.24 -7.98
C TRP A 98 4.73 -4.06 -8.50
N GLY A 99 5.71 -4.43 -7.69
CA GLY A 99 7.14 -4.42 -8.03
C GLY A 99 8.03 -4.67 -6.81
N GLU A 100 9.31 -4.94 -7.02
CA GLU A 100 10.33 -5.01 -5.97
C GLU A 100 10.65 -3.62 -5.40
N GLU A 101 10.72 -2.64 -6.30
CA GLU A 101 10.98 -1.24 -5.98
C GLU A 101 9.94 -0.35 -6.65
N LEU A 102 9.75 0.85 -6.09
CA LEU A 102 8.86 1.87 -6.64
C LEU A 102 9.61 3.15 -6.93
N GLU A 103 9.33 3.73 -8.07
CA GLU A 103 9.86 5.00 -8.54
C GLU A 103 8.76 5.96 -9.00
N ILE A 104 8.97 7.25 -8.77
CA ILE A 104 8.17 8.33 -9.34
C ILE A 104 8.93 8.85 -10.55
N LEU A 105 8.29 8.82 -11.71
CA LEU A 105 8.84 9.34 -12.95
C LEU A 105 8.57 10.85 -13.07
N ASN A 106 9.44 11.54 -13.82
CA ASN A 106 9.28 12.96 -14.11
C ASN A 106 8.30 13.20 -15.28
N GLU A 107 7.15 12.55 -15.21
CA GLU A 107 6.08 12.61 -16.19
C GLU A 107 4.75 12.76 -15.47
N VAL A 108 3.81 13.49 -16.08
CA VAL A 108 2.49 13.75 -15.50
C VAL A 108 1.41 13.31 -16.46
N VAL A 109 0.50 12.47 -15.98
CA VAL A 109 -0.69 12.03 -16.70
C VAL A 109 -1.92 12.33 -15.85
N ASN A 110 -2.91 12.99 -16.45
CA ASN A 110 -4.16 13.32 -15.77
C ASN A 110 -4.02 14.14 -14.47
N GLY A 111 -2.95 14.93 -14.34
CA GLY A 111 -2.67 15.77 -13.17
C GLY A 111 -1.87 15.06 -12.08
N TYR A 112 -1.44 13.82 -12.30
CA TYR A 112 -0.64 13.06 -11.34
C TYR A 112 0.66 12.54 -11.96
N ARG A 113 1.73 12.49 -11.16
CA ARG A 113 3.03 11.93 -11.52
C ARG A 113 2.88 10.44 -11.84
N VAL A 114 3.55 10.00 -12.89
CA VAL A 114 3.57 8.58 -13.28
C VAL A 114 4.44 7.79 -12.32
N LEU A 115 4.01 6.58 -11.99
CA LEU A 115 4.74 5.66 -11.13
C LEU A 115 5.27 4.47 -11.92
N ALA A 116 6.42 3.95 -11.51
CA ALA A 116 7.04 2.78 -12.10
C ALA A 116 7.41 1.75 -11.04
N GLY A 117 6.87 0.54 -11.18
CA GLY A 117 7.27 -0.63 -10.41
C GLY A 117 8.41 -1.35 -11.12
N LYS A 118 9.52 -1.62 -10.41
CA LYS A 118 10.65 -2.36 -10.97
C LYS A 118 10.56 -3.84 -10.64
N PHE A 119 10.78 -4.70 -11.63
CA PHE A 119 10.84 -6.16 -11.44
C PHE A 119 11.69 -6.81 -12.53
N GLU A 120 12.68 -7.65 -12.15
CA GLU A 120 13.56 -8.37 -13.10
C GLU A 120 14.05 -7.48 -14.27
N ASP A 121 14.62 -6.33 -13.94
CA ASP A 121 15.11 -5.30 -14.89
C ASP A 121 14.05 -4.64 -15.80
N ARG A 122 12.77 -4.95 -15.60
CA ARG A 122 11.64 -4.29 -16.27
C ARG A 122 11.09 -3.17 -15.40
N LEU A 123 10.67 -2.09 -16.06
CA LEU A 123 9.88 -1.03 -15.46
C LEU A 123 8.45 -1.16 -15.95
N ILE A 124 7.55 -1.45 -15.03
CA ILE A 124 6.11 -1.51 -15.27
C ILE A 124 5.54 -0.14 -14.95
N ARG A 125 4.93 0.50 -15.95
CA ARG A 125 4.44 1.86 -15.82
C ARG A 125 2.98 1.90 -15.35
N PHE A 126 2.69 2.82 -14.43
CA PHE A 126 1.36 3.03 -13.86
C PHE A 126 0.95 4.50 -13.95
N GLU A 127 -0.16 4.76 -14.61
CA GLU A 127 -0.70 6.09 -14.86
C GLU A 127 -2.02 6.29 -14.12
N TYR A 128 -2.24 7.49 -13.62
CA TYR A 128 -3.51 7.83 -13.00
C TYR A 128 -4.63 7.92 -14.05
N SER A 129 -5.73 7.21 -13.81
CA SER A 129 -6.91 7.24 -14.66
C SER A 129 -8.02 8.08 -14.02
N LYS A 130 -8.41 9.19 -14.67
CA LYS A 130 -9.58 9.98 -14.25
C LYS A 130 -10.87 9.17 -14.24
N ARG A 131 -10.99 8.18 -15.13
CA ARG A 131 -12.22 7.37 -15.24
C ARG A 131 -12.44 6.49 -14.01
N SER A 132 -11.37 5.92 -13.45
CA SER A 132 -11.47 5.04 -12.29
C SER A 132 -11.02 5.67 -10.99
N HIS A 133 -10.52 6.89 -11.05
CA HIS A 133 -9.87 7.59 -9.94
C HIS A 133 -8.76 6.76 -9.28
N ARG A 134 -7.97 6.04 -10.10
CA ARG A 134 -6.92 5.11 -9.63
C ARG A 134 -5.77 5.02 -10.62
N TYR A 135 -4.58 4.70 -10.12
CA TYR A 135 -3.46 4.26 -10.94
C TYR A 135 -3.76 2.92 -11.60
N ARG A 136 -3.35 2.80 -12.86
CA ARG A 136 -3.49 1.60 -13.68
C ARG A 136 -2.28 1.43 -14.58
N THR A 137 -1.99 0.19 -14.91
CA THR A 137 -1.08 -0.15 -16.00
C THR A 137 -1.85 -0.76 -17.16
N ALA A 138 -1.37 -0.54 -18.38
CA ALA A 138 -1.82 -1.28 -19.56
C ALA A 138 -0.99 -2.55 -19.80
N GLU A 139 0.15 -2.67 -19.10
CA GLU A 139 1.05 -3.80 -19.21
C GLU A 139 0.54 -4.98 -18.38
N PRO A 140 0.77 -6.22 -18.82
CA PRO A 140 0.46 -7.39 -18.01
C PRO A 140 1.36 -7.40 -16.77
N LEU A 141 0.74 -7.57 -15.59
CA LEU A 141 1.45 -7.66 -14.32
C LEU A 141 1.96 -9.09 -14.10
N PRO A 142 3.19 -9.25 -13.57
CA PRO A 142 3.70 -10.57 -13.18
C PRO A 142 2.86 -11.20 -12.06
N VAL A 143 2.24 -10.38 -11.22
CA VAL A 143 1.36 -10.80 -10.13
C VAL A 143 0.11 -9.92 -10.10
N GLU A 144 -1.06 -10.56 -10.10
CA GLU A 144 -2.33 -9.88 -9.86
C GLU A 144 -2.77 -9.99 -8.40
N LYS A 145 -3.34 -8.92 -7.84
CA LYS A 145 -3.98 -8.98 -6.52
C LYS A 145 -5.13 -10.00 -6.56
N SER A 146 -4.98 -11.14 -5.88
CA SER A 146 -5.98 -12.21 -5.83
C SER A 146 -6.05 -12.82 -4.43
N VAL A 147 -7.26 -13.16 -3.98
CA VAL A 147 -7.56 -13.53 -2.58
C VAL A 147 -6.66 -14.67 -2.04
N PHE A 148 -6.13 -15.53 -2.91
CA PHE A 148 -5.32 -16.69 -2.53
C PHE A 148 -3.84 -16.40 -2.29
N LEU A 149 -3.30 -15.29 -2.80
CA LEU A 149 -1.86 -15.00 -2.75
C LEU A 149 -1.35 -14.83 -1.31
N ILE A 150 -2.13 -14.21 -0.44
CA ILE A 150 -1.73 -13.97 0.96
C ILE A 150 -1.97 -15.22 1.84
N GLN A 151 -2.95 -16.05 1.49
CA GLN A 151 -3.26 -17.26 2.27
C GLN A 151 -2.18 -18.35 2.13
N ARG A 152 -1.42 -18.36 1.03
CA ARG A 152 -0.38 -19.39 0.78
C ARG A 152 0.90 -19.22 1.60
N GLU A 153 1.19 -18.02 2.11
CA GLU A 153 2.39 -17.78 2.93
C GLU A 153 2.16 -17.97 4.43
N VAL A 154 0.90 -18.09 4.88
CA VAL A 154 0.60 -18.43 6.27
C VAL A 154 0.90 -19.92 6.47
N LYS A 155 2.12 -20.25 6.89
CA LYS A 155 2.42 -21.57 7.47
C LYS A 155 1.37 -21.83 8.55
N PRO A 156 0.63 -22.95 8.51
CA PRO A 156 -0.26 -23.30 9.60
C PRO A 156 0.56 -23.35 10.88
N TYR A 157 0.05 -22.69 11.92
CA TYR A 157 0.66 -22.69 13.23
C TYR A 157 0.70 -24.14 13.74
N ALA A 158 1.85 -24.80 13.65
CA ALA A 158 2.09 -26.12 14.23
C ALA A 158 2.33 -25.98 15.73
N GLY A 159 1.41 -25.33 16.43
CA GLY A 159 1.39 -25.32 17.89
C GLY A 159 0.64 -26.55 18.36
N ARG A 160 1.37 -27.60 18.77
CA ARG A 160 0.80 -28.59 19.70
C ARG A 160 0.37 -27.81 20.95
N HIS A 161 -0.93 -27.71 21.17
CA HIS A 161 -1.46 -27.44 22.49
C HIS A 161 -1.25 -28.71 23.32
N ASP A 162 -0.05 -28.86 23.89
CA ASP A 162 0.11 -29.68 25.08
C ASP A 162 -0.54 -28.89 26.22
N LEU A 163 -1.81 -29.18 26.48
CA LEU A 163 -2.50 -28.70 27.67
C LEU A 163 -1.72 -29.22 28.89
N PRO A 164 -1.31 -28.36 29.85
CA PRO A 164 -0.73 -28.86 31.09
C PRO A 164 -1.78 -29.70 31.80
N GLY A 165 -1.46 -30.98 32.00
CA GLY A 165 -2.32 -31.94 32.69
C GLY A 165 -2.76 -31.41 34.04
N SER A 166 -4.07 -31.47 34.30
CA SER A 166 -4.63 -31.19 35.62
C SER A 166 -3.92 -32.02 36.70
N PRO A 167 -3.57 -31.43 37.85
CA PRO A 167 -3.10 -32.23 38.97
C PRO A 167 -4.27 -33.06 39.47
N ALA A 168 -4.08 -34.38 39.51
CA ALA A 168 -5.00 -35.30 40.13
C ALA A 168 -5.23 -34.91 41.60
N ARG A 169 -6.50 -34.77 41.98
CA ARG A 169 -6.98 -34.88 43.36
C ARG A 169 -8.22 -35.76 43.35
#